data_AF-A0A3A6NDG5-F1
#
_entry.id   AF-A0A3A6NDG5-F1
#
_cell.length_a   1.000
_cell.length_b   1.000
_cell.length_c   1.000
_cell.angle_alpha   90.00
_cell.angle_beta   90.00
_cell.angle_gamma   90.00
#
_symmetry.space_group_name_H-M   'P 1'
#
loop_
_entity.id
_entity.type
_entity.pdbx_description
1 polymer ?
#
loop_
_entity_poly.entity_id
_entity_poly.type
_entity_poly.pdbx_seq_one_letter_code
_entity_poly.pdbx_strand_id
1 'polypeptide(L)'
;MSSAEAYSGFAQTDFTAQQEEKPKNSLASVVDPDARHSAKSDKKHYMGHKVQNVMSAESQFIVNFEGISATENDGESFLDVVDEAKKQTDLSPQKILVDGQYTTMANLQGAKQREFQLVGNIKEPANPKGGYPLSAFHYDPEQKRLTCPARVMTEDTYRNETAETTVYRFPAEVCAECKRRKKCTSSEKGRTVSISDSYHLVLEAKEYLRTDEGKADMKV
;
A
#
# COMPACT_ATOMS: atom_id res chain seq x y z
N MET A 1 49.26 -25.09 -56.70
CA MET A 1 47.94 -24.45 -56.94
C MET A 1 47.19 -24.51 -55.62
N SER A 2 46.72 -23.34 -55.20
CA SER A 2 46.22 -22.98 -53.87
C SER A 2 45.06 -23.88 -53.40
N SER A 3 45.20 -24.53 -52.23
CA SER A 3 44.07 -25.07 -51.48
C SER A 3 43.74 -24.10 -50.35
N ALA A 4 42.76 -23.23 -50.58
CA ALA A 4 42.17 -22.41 -49.55
C ALA A 4 41.17 -23.26 -48.76
N GLU A 5 41.51 -23.59 -47.51
CA GLU A 5 40.56 -24.15 -46.56
C GLU A 5 39.67 -23.02 -46.03
N ALA A 6 38.38 -23.14 -46.31
CA ALA A 6 37.36 -22.20 -45.85
C ALA A 6 37.13 -22.37 -44.35
N TYR A 7 37.44 -21.31 -43.59
CA TYR A 7 37.01 -21.17 -42.19
C TYR A 7 35.48 -21.00 -42.14
N SER A 8 34.76 -22.08 -41.80
CA SER A 8 33.35 -22.02 -41.44
C SER A 8 33.21 -21.83 -39.93
N GLY A 9 32.85 -20.63 -39.49
CA GLY A 9 32.67 -20.34 -38.07
C GLY A 9 31.96 -19.02 -37.82
N PHE A 10 30.75 -18.84 -38.37
CA PHE A 10 29.84 -17.82 -37.87
C PHE A 10 28.99 -18.43 -36.76
N ALA A 11 29.35 -18.16 -35.51
CA ALA A 11 28.46 -18.36 -34.39
C ALA A 11 27.34 -17.31 -34.48
N GLN A 12 26.10 -17.76 -34.67
CA GLN A 12 24.92 -16.93 -34.41
C GLN A 12 24.89 -16.61 -32.91
N THR A 13 25.18 -15.37 -32.55
CA THR A 13 24.88 -14.87 -31.22
C THR A 13 23.45 -14.34 -31.23
N ASP A 14 22.55 -15.14 -30.65
CA ASP A 14 21.20 -14.67 -30.31
C ASP A 14 21.32 -13.56 -29.27
N PHE A 15 21.17 -12.31 -29.72
CA PHE A 15 20.96 -11.17 -28.83
C PHE A 15 19.56 -11.27 -28.22
N THR A 16 19.44 -11.99 -27.12
CA THR A 16 18.29 -11.82 -26.23
C THR A 16 18.38 -10.43 -25.63
N ALA A 17 17.51 -9.52 -26.06
CA ALA A 17 17.35 -8.20 -25.47
C ALA A 17 17.05 -8.37 -23.97
N GLN A 18 18.07 -8.14 -23.14
CA GLN A 18 17.88 -7.95 -21.71
C GLN A 18 17.03 -6.68 -21.57
N GLN A 19 15.84 -6.79 -20.97
CA GLN A 19 15.08 -5.62 -20.58
C GLN A 19 15.93 -4.87 -19.55
N GLU A 20 16.57 -3.78 -19.99
CA GLU A 20 17.26 -2.86 -19.10
C GLU A 20 16.23 -2.33 -18.09
N GLU A 21 16.55 -2.47 -16.79
CA GLU A 21 15.79 -1.82 -15.74
C GLU A 21 15.84 -0.31 -15.98
N LYS A 22 14.69 0.28 -16.32
CA LYS A 22 14.60 1.72 -16.55
C LYS A 22 15.14 2.46 -15.32
N PRO A 23 16.06 3.44 -15.51
CA PRO A 23 16.59 4.20 -14.39
C PRO A 23 15.43 4.87 -13.63
N LYS A 24 15.37 4.65 -12.31
CA LYS A 24 14.48 5.40 -11.42
C LYS A 24 14.87 6.87 -11.53
N ASN A 25 13.95 7.73 -11.98
CA ASN A 25 14.16 9.16 -12.26
C ASN A 25 15.00 9.50 -13.51
N SER A 26 14.70 8.88 -14.66
CA SER A 26 15.16 9.44 -15.94
C SER A 26 14.65 10.88 -16.12
N LEU A 27 15.52 11.79 -16.58
CA LEU A 27 15.14 13.14 -16.98
C LEU A 27 13.99 13.07 -18.01
N ALA A 28 12.83 13.63 -17.67
CA ALA A 28 11.68 13.61 -18.55
C ALA A 28 11.65 14.81 -19.51
N SER A 29 12.17 15.95 -19.08
CA SER A 29 12.24 17.18 -19.86
C SER A 29 13.57 17.89 -19.63
N VAL A 30 14.14 18.44 -20.70
CA VAL A 30 15.39 19.23 -20.63
C VAL A 30 15.11 20.66 -20.16
N VAL A 31 13.88 21.15 -20.34
CA VAL A 31 13.47 22.53 -19.97
C VAL A 31 12.75 22.59 -18.62
N ASP A 32 12.23 21.47 -18.14
CA ASP A 32 11.70 21.30 -16.78
C ASP A 32 12.37 20.07 -16.15
N PRO A 33 13.54 20.25 -15.52
CA PRO A 33 14.31 19.15 -14.95
C PRO A 33 13.60 18.42 -13.79
N ASP A 34 12.54 19.02 -13.22
CA ASP A 34 11.78 18.46 -12.10
C ASP A 34 10.60 17.61 -12.57
N ALA A 35 10.14 17.79 -13.81
CA ALA A 35 9.11 16.94 -14.40
C ALA A 35 9.51 15.45 -14.39
N ARG A 36 8.55 14.58 -14.08
CA ARG A 36 8.72 13.12 -14.12
C ARG A 36 7.67 12.46 -15.00
N HIS A 37 8.03 11.32 -15.59
CA HIS A 37 7.05 10.42 -16.19
C HIS A 37 6.31 9.66 -15.10
N SER A 38 4.99 9.61 -15.20
CA SER A 38 4.13 8.88 -14.28
C SER A 38 2.90 8.32 -14.99
N ALA A 39 2.09 7.57 -14.27
CA ALA A 39 0.91 6.92 -14.82
C ALA A 39 -0.25 6.97 -13.82
N LYS A 40 -1.40 7.45 -14.28
CA LYS A 40 -2.67 7.36 -13.51
C LYS A 40 -3.28 5.96 -13.62
N SER A 41 -2.93 5.21 -14.66
CA SER A 41 -3.29 3.80 -14.89
C SER A 41 -2.37 3.21 -15.95
N ASP A 42 -2.40 1.89 -16.14
CA ASP A 42 -1.64 1.18 -17.19
C ASP A 42 -1.88 1.72 -18.61
N LYS A 43 -2.97 2.45 -18.84
CA LYS A 43 -3.33 3.03 -20.14
C LYS A 43 -3.17 4.55 -20.20
N LYS A 44 -2.93 5.21 -19.07
CA LYS A 44 -2.89 6.67 -18.97
C LYS A 44 -1.58 7.11 -18.33
N HIS A 45 -0.61 7.36 -19.19
CA HIS A 45 0.68 7.93 -18.83
C HIS A 45 0.66 9.45 -18.98
N TYR A 46 1.46 10.14 -18.18
CA TYR A 46 1.66 11.58 -18.29
C TYR A 46 3.10 11.96 -17.92
N MET A 47 3.47 13.19 -18.25
CA MET A 47 4.75 13.80 -17.91
C MET A 47 4.46 15.12 -17.23
N GLY A 48 5.05 15.35 -16.06
CA GLY A 48 4.90 16.61 -15.33
C GLY A 48 4.92 16.41 -13.83
N HIS A 49 4.04 17.13 -13.15
CA HIS A 49 3.87 17.19 -11.70
C HIS A 49 2.48 16.70 -11.30
N LYS A 50 2.25 16.48 -10.02
CA LYS A 50 0.90 16.30 -9.48
C LYS A 50 0.64 17.32 -8.37
N VAL A 51 -0.62 17.59 -8.12
CA VAL A 51 -1.04 18.53 -7.07
C VAL A 51 -1.87 17.76 -6.06
N GLN A 52 -1.57 17.97 -4.79
CA GLN A 52 -2.43 17.62 -3.68
C GLN A 52 -3.14 18.87 -3.20
N ASN A 53 -4.41 18.75 -2.81
CA ASN A 53 -5.18 19.88 -2.33
C ASN A 53 -6.03 19.48 -1.12
N VAL A 54 -6.26 20.46 -0.25
CA VAL A 54 -7.16 20.38 0.89
C VAL A 54 -8.32 21.32 0.62
N MET A 55 -9.52 20.82 0.81
CA MET A 55 -10.76 21.56 0.59
C MET A 55 -11.60 21.54 1.85
N SER A 56 -12.24 22.66 2.19
CA SER A 56 -13.26 22.68 3.22
C SER A 56 -14.50 21.91 2.74
N ALA A 57 -14.95 20.93 3.52
CA ALA A 57 -16.17 20.18 3.20
C ALA A 57 -17.43 21.06 3.25
N GLU A 58 -17.42 22.13 4.04
CA GLU A 58 -18.57 23.04 4.19
C GLU A 58 -18.69 24.03 3.03
N SER A 59 -17.60 24.72 2.69
CA SER A 59 -17.61 25.80 1.69
C SER A 59 -17.14 25.36 0.30
N GLN A 60 -16.55 24.17 0.19
CA GLN A 60 -15.90 23.65 -1.02
C GLN A 60 -14.74 24.53 -1.53
N PHE A 61 -14.23 25.44 -0.70
CA PHE A 61 -13.04 26.21 -1.04
C PHE A 61 -11.77 25.40 -0.79
N ILE A 62 -10.83 25.52 -1.73
CA ILE A 62 -9.46 25.03 -1.55
C ILE A 62 -8.79 25.90 -0.49
N VAL A 63 -8.37 25.27 0.60
CA VAL A 63 -7.74 25.92 1.75
C VAL A 63 -6.23 25.71 1.79
N ASN A 64 -5.72 24.70 1.09
CA ASN A 64 -4.29 24.51 0.84
C ASN A 64 -4.09 23.69 -0.44
N PHE A 65 -2.92 23.82 -1.07
CA PHE A 65 -2.48 22.96 -2.15
C PHE A 65 -0.96 22.91 -2.22
N GLU A 66 -0.42 21.77 -2.64
CA GLU A 66 1.01 21.55 -2.83
C GLU A 66 1.28 20.88 -4.17
N GLY A 67 2.25 21.42 -4.92
CA GLY A 67 2.78 20.78 -6.11
C GLY A 67 3.89 19.82 -5.72
N ILE A 68 3.71 18.53 -6.01
CA ILE A 68 4.67 17.48 -5.68
C ILE A 68 5.13 16.75 -6.93
N SER A 69 6.26 16.04 -6.82
CA SER A 69 6.78 15.24 -7.92
C SER A 69 5.76 14.18 -8.35
N ALA A 70 5.64 13.95 -9.66
CA ALA A 70 4.72 12.93 -10.19
C ALA A 70 5.09 11.49 -9.78
N THR A 71 6.28 11.26 -9.22
CA THR A 71 6.73 9.96 -8.68
C THR A 71 6.63 9.84 -7.16
N GLU A 72 6.35 10.93 -6.46
CA GLU A 72 6.17 10.92 -5.01
C GLU A 72 4.95 10.10 -4.61
N ASN A 73 4.95 9.47 -3.44
CA ASN A 73 3.79 8.73 -2.97
C ASN A 73 2.79 9.70 -2.33
N ASP A 74 1.52 9.65 -2.74
CA ASP A 74 0.51 10.56 -2.24
C ASP A 74 0.33 10.51 -0.71
N GLY A 75 0.60 9.36 -0.10
CA GLY A 75 0.39 9.17 1.34
C GLY A 75 1.46 9.74 2.26
N GLU A 76 2.65 10.11 1.76
CA GLU A 76 3.80 10.43 2.64
C GLU A 76 3.76 11.86 3.19
N SER A 77 3.38 12.85 2.38
CA SER A 77 3.28 14.27 2.78
C SER A 77 1.92 14.66 3.39
N PHE A 78 0.94 13.76 3.38
CA PHE A 78 -0.46 14.04 3.73
C PHE A 78 -0.63 14.80 5.05
N LEU A 79 0.03 14.34 6.11
CA LEU A 79 -0.14 14.92 7.45
C LEU A 79 0.43 16.34 7.53
N ASP A 80 1.51 16.61 6.80
CA ASP A 80 2.15 17.93 6.79
C ASP A 80 1.28 18.94 6.03
N VAL A 81 0.68 18.53 4.91
CA VAL A 81 -0.27 19.35 4.14
C VAL A 81 -1.51 19.69 4.99
N VAL A 82 -2.00 18.74 5.79
CA VAL A 82 -3.10 18.96 6.74
C VAL A 82 -2.70 19.96 7.82
N ASP A 83 -1.53 19.80 8.43
CA ASP A 83 -1.05 20.68 9.49
C ASP A 83 -0.87 22.11 8.98
N GLU A 84 -0.34 22.27 7.77
CA GLU A 84 -0.22 23.56 7.11
C GLU A 84 -1.60 24.19 6.86
N ALA A 85 -2.56 23.43 6.33
CA ALA A 85 -3.91 23.92 6.06
C ALA A 85 -4.59 24.42 7.36
N LYS A 86 -4.44 23.67 8.46
CA LYS A 86 -4.93 24.09 9.79
C LYS A 86 -4.30 25.40 10.23
N LYS A 87 -2.97 25.54 10.07
CA LYS A 87 -2.24 26.76 10.43
C LYS A 87 -2.61 27.98 9.59
N GLN A 88 -2.89 27.79 8.29
CA GLN A 88 -3.23 28.89 7.38
C GLN A 88 -4.66 29.40 7.56
N THR A 89 -5.57 28.55 8.03
CA THR A 89 -7.02 28.85 8.08
C THR A 89 -7.59 28.92 9.49
N ASP A 90 -6.80 28.61 10.51
CA ASP A 90 -7.25 28.40 11.90
C ASP A 90 -8.38 27.38 12.05
N LEU A 91 -8.59 26.52 11.03
CA LEU A 91 -9.58 25.45 11.07
C LEU A 91 -9.06 24.29 11.92
N SER A 92 -9.96 23.72 12.74
CA SER A 92 -9.70 22.50 13.51
C SER A 92 -10.71 21.41 13.13
N PRO A 93 -10.54 20.76 11.96
CA PRO A 93 -11.46 19.73 11.51
C PRO A 93 -11.42 18.51 12.43
N GLN A 94 -12.60 18.05 12.83
CA GLN A 94 -12.76 16.78 13.56
C GLN A 94 -12.53 15.56 12.66
N LYS A 95 -12.80 15.71 11.35
CA LYS A 95 -12.68 14.66 10.34
C LYS A 95 -11.98 15.19 9.10
N ILE A 96 -11.17 14.32 8.48
CA ILE A 96 -10.56 14.58 7.18
C ILE A 96 -10.92 13.43 6.24
N LEU A 97 -11.55 13.79 5.12
CA LEU A 97 -12.04 12.84 4.13
C LEU A 97 -11.00 12.68 3.02
N VAL A 98 -10.65 11.45 2.69
CA VAL A 98 -9.58 11.14 1.73
C VAL A 98 -9.88 9.95 0.82
N ASP A 99 -9.18 9.90 -0.32
CA ASP A 99 -9.07 8.66 -1.11
C ASP A 99 -8.37 7.57 -0.30
N GLY A 100 -8.68 6.30 -0.59
CA GLY A 100 -8.03 5.14 0.02
C GLY A 100 -6.53 4.99 -0.19
N GLN A 101 -5.90 5.76 -1.07
CA GLN A 101 -4.43 5.85 -1.14
C GLN A 101 -3.83 6.56 0.09
N TYR A 102 -4.59 7.45 0.74
CA TYR A 102 -4.15 8.19 1.92
C TYR A 102 -4.45 7.46 3.24
N THR A 103 -5.27 6.41 3.23
CA THR A 103 -5.61 5.63 4.44
C THR A 103 -4.52 4.59 4.76
N THR A 104 -3.27 5.01 4.77
CA THR A 104 -2.13 4.16 5.17
C THR A 104 -2.13 3.97 6.69
N MET A 105 -1.46 2.92 7.17
CA MET A 105 -1.33 2.71 8.63
C MET A 105 -0.60 3.88 9.31
N ALA A 106 0.43 4.44 8.65
CA ALA A 106 1.13 5.63 9.13
C ALA A 106 0.20 6.85 9.26
N ASN A 107 -0.66 7.08 8.26
CA ASN A 107 -1.59 8.21 8.29
C ASN A 107 -2.71 8.01 9.32
N LEU A 108 -3.19 6.79 9.54
CA LEU A 108 -4.13 6.49 10.62
C LEU A 108 -3.50 6.75 12.00
N GLN A 109 -2.24 6.35 12.20
CA GLN A 109 -1.50 6.65 13.44
C GLN A 109 -1.29 8.16 13.61
N GLY A 110 -0.86 8.85 12.57
CA GLY A 110 -0.62 10.29 12.59
C GLY A 110 -1.88 11.11 12.80
N ALA A 111 -3.01 10.66 12.24
CA ALA A 111 -4.33 11.26 12.49
C ALA A 111 -4.74 11.13 13.96
N LYS A 112 -4.56 9.94 14.55
CA LYS A 112 -4.81 9.71 15.98
C LYS A 112 -3.94 10.60 16.87
N GLN A 113 -2.66 10.79 16.53
CA GLN A 113 -1.74 11.68 17.26
C GLN A 113 -2.14 13.17 17.15
N ARG A 114 -2.75 13.56 16.03
CA ARG A 114 -3.22 14.92 15.74
C ARG A 114 -4.70 15.15 16.10
N GLU A 115 -5.30 14.18 16.78
CA GLU A 115 -6.67 14.24 17.32
C GLU A 115 -7.74 14.56 16.27
N PHE A 116 -7.59 14.05 15.05
CA PHE A 116 -8.65 14.06 14.04
C PHE A 116 -8.91 12.64 13.52
N GLN A 117 -10.13 12.42 13.04
CA GLN A 117 -10.50 11.16 12.43
C GLN A 117 -10.20 11.19 10.92
N LEU A 118 -9.40 10.24 10.45
CA LEU A 118 -9.16 10.03 9.03
C LEU A 118 -10.24 9.10 8.45
N VAL A 119 -11.01 9.60 7.49
CA VAL A 119 -12.14 8.89 6.89
C VAL A 119 -11.85 8.67 5.40
N GLY A 120 -11.83 7.41 4.98
CA GLY A 120 -11.59 7.06 3.57
C GLY A 120 -11.64 5.55 3.37
N ASN A 121 -11.73 5.12 2.12
CA ASN A 121 -11.78 3.69 1.80
C ASN A 121 -10.48 2.98 2.21
N ILE A 122 -10.55 2.01 3.11
CA ILE A 122 -9.36 1.31 3.58
C ILE A 122 -8.81 0.36 2.50
N LYS A 123 -7.68 0.71 1.90
CA LYS A 123 -6.97 -0.17 0.96
C LYS A 123 -6.24 -1.28 1.71
N GLU A 124 -6.62 -2.52 1.44
CA GLU A 124 -5.97 -3.66 2.07
C GLU A 124 -4.74 -4.09 1.27
N PRO A 125 -3.59 -4.30 1.94
CA PRO A 125 -2.39 -4.73 1.23
C PRO A 125 -2.58 -6.15 0.70
N ALA A 126 -2.23 -6.34 -0.57
CA ALA A 126 -2.02 -7.67 -1.12
C ALA A 126 -0.84 -8.34 -0.40
N ASN A 127 -0.83 -9.68 -0.32
CA ASN A 127 0.34 -10.38 0.17
C ASN A 127 1.47 -10.34 -0.89
N PRO A 128 2.64 -9.73 -0.61
CA PRO A 128 3.73 -9.64 -1.58
C PRO A 128 4.23 -11.02 -2.05
N LYS A 129 4.11 -12.03 -1.18
CA LYS A 129 4.51 -13.42 -1.49
C LYS A 129 3.38 -14.23 -2.13
N GLY A 130 2.26 -13.61 -2.48
CA GLY A 130 1.07 -14.26 -3.03
C GLY A 130 0.24 -15.02 -1.98
N GLY A 131 -0.93 -15.49 -2.39
CA GLY A 131 -1.90 -16.14 -1.51
C GLY A 131 -2.77 -15.16 -0.72
N TYR A 132 -3.57 -15.68 0.21
CA TYR A 132 -4.58 -14.87 0.91
C TYR A 132 -3.97 -13.69 1.67
N PRO A 133 -4.49 -12.45 1.49
CA PRO A 133 -4.08 -11.28 2.26
C PRO A 133 -4.57 -11.36 3.72
N LEU A 134 -4.04 -10.50 4.59
CA LEU A 134 -4.45 -10.43 6.01
C LEU A 134 -5.96 -10.24 6.17
N SER A 135 -6.60 -9.52 5.25
CA SER A 135 -8.05 -9.30 5.29
C SER A 135 -8.93 -10.52 5.07
N ALA A 136 -8.37 -11.60 4.52
CA ALA A 136 -9.08 -12.87 4.45
C ALA A 136 -9.05 -13.63 5.79
N PHE A 137 -8.27 -13.15 6.77
CA PHE A 137 -8.18 -13.71 8.11
C PHE A 137 -9.04 -12.87 9.06
N HIS A 138 -9.61 -13.54 10.06
CA HIS A 138 -10.33 -12.90 11.14
C HIS A 138 -9.41 -12.80 12.35
N TYR A 139 -9.06 -11.59 12.73
CA TYR A 139 -8.24 -11.29 13.90
C TYR A 139 -9.14 -10.90 15.07
N ASP A 140 -8.99 -11.62 16.19
CA ASP A 140 -9.60 -11.29 17.47
C ASP A 140 -8.49 -10.70 18.37
N PRO A 141 -8.48 -9.37 18.58
CA PRO A 141 -7.46 -8.70 19.37
C PRO A 141 -7.59 -8.98 20.88
N GLU A 142 -8.79 -9.27 21.38
CA GLU A 142 -9.03 -9.53 22.80
C GLU A 142 -8.43 -10.87 23.21
N GLN A 143 -8.65 -11.89 22.37
CA GLN A 143 -8.18 -13.26 22.63
C GLN A 143 -6.81 -13.53 22.00
N LYS A 144 -6.20 -12.55 21.32
CA LYS A 144 -4.93 -12.67 20.58
C LYS A 144 -4.93 -13.91 19.68
N ARG A 145 -5.93 -13.98 18.82
CA ARG A 145 -6.25 -15.17 18.05
C ARG A 145 -6.47 -14.82 16.59
N LEU A 146 -5.99 -15.67 15.70
CA LEU A 146 -6.15 -15.51 14.27
C LEU A 146 -6.82 -16.72 13.64
N THR A 147 -7.89 -16.48 12.88
CA THR A 147 -8.63 -17.52 12.16
C THR A 147 -8.43 -17.35 10.65
N CYS A 148 -8.01 -18.41 9.97
CA CYS A 148 -7.77 -18.38 8.53
C CYS A 148 -9.06 -18.62 7.71
N PRO A 149 -9.03 -18.42 6.37
CA PRO A 149 -10.17 -18.67 5.49
C PRO A 149 -10.70 -20.11 5.49
N ALA A 150 -9.91 -21.07 5.96
CA ALA A 150 -10.32 -22.47 6.13
C ALA A 150 -10.90 -22.77 7.52
N ARG A 151 -11.15 -21.72 8.34
CA ARG A 151 -11.65 -21.80 9.73
C ARG A 151 -10.71 -22.51 10.71
N VAL A 152 -9.44 -22.67 10.35
CA VAL A 152 -8.40 -23.09 11.30
C VAL A 152 -8.00 -21.86 12.11
N MET A 153 -7.86 -22.05 13.41
CA MET A 153 -7.51 -21.03 14.38
C MET A 153 -6.09 -21.24 14.88
N THR A 154 -5.40 -20.17 15.23
CA THR A 154 -4.11 -20.24 15.94
C THR A 154 -3.97 -19.13 16.97
N GLU A 155 -3.32 -19.49 18.07
CA GLU A 155 -2.83 -18.61 19.14
C GLU A 155 -1.30 -18.74 19.27
N ASP A 156 -0.65 -19.61 18.47
CA ASP A 156 0.80 -19.72 18.41
C ASP A 156 1.37 -18.47 17.78
N THR A 157 2.03 -17.67 18.61
CA THR A 157 2.55 -16.37 18.23
C THR A 157 3.99 -16.20 18.68
N TYR A 158 4.70 -15.34 17.95
CA TYR A 158 5.95 -14.77 18.44
C TYR A 158 6.01 -13.28 18.09
N ARG A 159 6.76 -12.55 18.90
CA ARG A 159 6.96 -11.11 18.72
C ARG A 159 8.13 -10.84 17.79
N ASN A 160 7.94 -9.94 16.82
CA ASN A 160 9.00 -9.36 16.03
C ASN A 160 9.13 -7.88 16.39
N GLU A 161 10.07 -7.57 17.28
CA GLU A 161 10.25 -6.21 17.80
C GLU A 161 10.74 -5.24 16.72
N THR A 162 11.63 -5.68 15.82
CA THR A 162 12.15 -4.83 14.75
C THR A 162 11.07 -4.35 13.80
N ALA A 163 10.05 -5.18 13.56
CA ALA A 163 8.93 -4.85 12.67
C ALA A 163 7.68 -4.39 13.44
N GLU A 164 7.74 -4.28 14.77
CA GLU A 164 6.60 -3.96 15.63
C GLU A 164 5.34 -4.78 15.31
N THR A 165 5.54 -6.09 15.11
CA THR A 165 4.46 -7.01 14.72
C THR A 165 4.42 -8.24 15.60
N THR A 166 3.21 -8.75 15.80
CA THR A 166 2.97 -10.09 16.33
C THR A 166 2.74 -11.04 15.17
N VAL A 167 3.54 -12.11 15.09
CA VAL A 167 3.46 -13.10 14.01
C VAL A 167 2.69 -14.32 14.49
N TYR A 168 1.61 -14.63 13.80
CA TYR A 168 0.78 -15.81 14.02
C TYR A 168 1.23 -16.95 13.11
N ARG A 169 1.41 -18.14 13.68
CA ARG A 169 1.84 -19.34 12.95
C ARG A 169 0.72 -20.38 12.94
N PHE A 170 0.35 -20.83 11.74
CA PHE A 170 -0.58 -21.95 11.59
C PHE A 170 0.17 -23.27 11.57
N PRO A 171 -0.35 -24.34 12.20
CA PRO A 171 0.30 -25.65 12.24
C PRO A 171 0.63 -26.19 10.85
N ALA A 172 1.85 -26.69 10.65
CA ALA A 172 2.35 -27.17 9.36
C ALA A 172 1.53 -28.36 8.82
N GLU A 173 1.21 -29.31 9.69
CA GLU A 173 0.44 -30.53 9.38
C GLU A 173 -0.97 -30.18 8.90
N VAL A 174 -1.68 -29.33 9.65
CA VAL A 174 -3.01 -28.83 9.26
C VAL A 174 -2.95 -28.06 7.94
N CYS A 175 -1.89 -27.26 7.73
CA CYS A 175 -1.68 -26.57 6.47
C CYS A 175 -1.36 -27.53 5.31
N ALA A 176 -0.71 -28.68 5.56
CA ALA A 176 -0.37 -29.69 4.55
C ALA A 176 -1.59 -30.38 3.97
N GLU A 177 -2.56 -30.71 4.83
CA GLU A 177 -3.80 -31.38 4.43
C GLU A 177 -4.88 -30.40 3.93
N CYS A 178 -4.66 -29.09 4.10
CA CYS A 178 -5.63 -28.08 3.73
C CYS A 178 -5.85 -27.98 2.21
N LYS A 179 -7.09 -28.20 1.77
CA LYS A 179 -7.51 -28.08 0.34
C LYS A 179 -7.22 -26.70 -0.27
N ARG A 180 -7.07 -25.66 0.57
CA ARG A 180 -6.77 -24.28 0.14
C ARG A 180 -5.27 -23.97 0.12
N ARG A 181 -4.38 -24.89 0.52
CA ARG A 181 -2.93 -24.66 0.64
C ARG A 181 -2.32 -24.03 -0.60
N LYS A 182 -2.61 -24.58 -1.79
CA LYS A 182 -2.09 -24.10 -3.09
C LYS A 182 -2.36 -22.61 -3.35
N LYS A 183 -3.48 -22.06 -2.84
CA LYS A 183 -3.84 -20.63 -2.94
C LYS A 183 -3.49 -19.82 -1.69
N CYS A 184 -2.92 -20.43 -0.66
CA CYS A 184 -2.71 -19.82 0.65
C CYS A 184 -1.23 -19.62 0.98
N THR A 185 -0.40 -20.65 0.82
CA THR A 185 1.02 -20.60 1.19
C THR A 185 1.81 -21.67 0.44
N SER A 186 3.05 -21.34 0.06
CA SER A 186 4.04 -22.29 -0.44
C SER A 186 4.97 -22.82 0.68
N SER A 187 4.88 -22.28 1.89
CA SER A 187 5.73 -22.66 3.02
C SER A 187 5.44 -24.08 3.52
N GLU A 188 6.51 -24.86 3.71
CA GLU A 188 6.45 -26.18 4.34
C GLU A 188 6.15 -26.10 5.83
N LYS A 189 6.55 -25.01 6.50
CA LYS A 189 6.35 -24.77 7.94
C LYS A 189 4.95 -24.27 8.30
N GLY A 190 4.01 -24.28 7.35
CA GLY A 190 2.69 -23.70 7.50
C GLY A 190 2.63 -22.21 7.16
N ARG A 191 1.42 -21.64 7.23
CA ARG A 191 1.16 -20.22 6.95
C ARG A 191 1.59 -19.38 8.15
N THR A 192 2.26 -18.27 7.90
CA THR A 192 2.47 -17.21 8.90
C THR A 192 1.80 -15.92 8.45
N VAL A 193 1.31 -15.14 9.42
CA VAL A 193 0.68 -13.84 9.20
C VAL A 193 1.14 -12.87 10.28
N SER A 194 1.68 -11.73 9.86
CA SER A 194 2.09 -10.66 10.78
C SER A 194 0.96 -9.66 10.96
N ILE A 195 0.73 -9.25 12.20
CA ILE A 195 -0.22 -8.20 12.57
C ILE A 195 0.57 -7.10 13.27
N SER A 196 0.50 -5.88 12.74
CA SER A 196 1.13 -4.71 13.36
C SER A 196 0.37 -4.31 14.62
N ASP A 197 1.07 -3.75 15.60
CA ASP A 197 0.45 -3.23 16.83
C ASP A 197 -0.61 -2.15 16.56
N SER A 198 -0.43 -1.42 15.46
CA SER A 198 -1.37 -0.36 15.04
C SER A 198 -2.49 -0.86 14.12
N TYR A 199 -2.61 -2.18 13.93
CA TYR A 199 -3.69 -2.76 13.11
C TYR A 199 -5.09 -2.52 13.69
N HIS A 200 -5.20 -2.26 14.99
CA HIS A 200 -6.46 -1.87 15.62
C HIS A 200 -7.07 -0.61 14.97
N LEU A 201 -6.24 0.35 14.54
CA LEU A 201 -6.71 1.56 13.83
C LEU A 201 -7.39 1.24 12.50
N VAL A 202 -6.89 0.21 11.81
CA VAL A 202 -7.48 -0.28 10.56
C VAL A 202 -8.85 -0.92 10.83
N LEU A 203 -8.98 -1.66 11.93
CA LEU A 203 -10.25 -2.26 12.34
C LEU A 203 -11.28 -1.20 12.74
N GLU A 204 -10.86 -0.23 13.56
CA GLU A 204 -11.67 0.93 13.97
C GLU A 204 -12.18 1.71 12.76
N ALA A 205 -11.30 2.05 11.81
CA ALA A 205 -11.68 2.77 10.61
C ALA A 205 -12.67 1.98 9.74
N LYS A 206 -12.48 0.65 9.60
CA LYS A 206 -13.43 -0.20 8.88
C LYS A 206 -14.78 -0.29 9.57
N GLU A 207 -14.81 -0.36 10.89
CA GLU A 207 -16.06 -0.41 11.64
C GLU A 207 -16.81 0.92 11.51
N TYR A 208 -16.09 2.03 11.59
CA TYR A 208 -16.67 3.35 11.36
C TYR A 208 -17.36 3.46 10.00
N LEU A 209 -16.73 2.98 8.92
CA LEU A 209 -17.31 2.99 7.57
C LEU A 209 -18.58 2.14 7.42
N ARG A 210 -18.86 1.22 8.35
CA ARG A 210 -20.11 0.43 8.35
C ARG A 210 -21.27 1.16 9.02
N THR A 211 -20.98 2.16 9.84
CA THR A 211 -22.00 2.99 10.50
C THR A 211 -22.72 3.86 9.48
N ASP A 212 -23.90 4.37 9.83
CA ASP A 212 -24.63 5.26 8.94
C ASP A 212 -23.96 6.63 8.80
N GLU A 213 -23.25 7.07 9.83
CA GLU A 213 -22.42 8.27 9.81
C GLU A 213 -21.24 8.11 8.83
N GLY A 214 -20.50 7.01 8.92
CA GLY A 214 -19.40 6.73 7.99
C GLY A 214 -19.87 6.63 6.53
N LYS A 215 -21.05 6.03 6.29
CA LYS A 215 -21.65 6.01 4.94
C LYS A 215 -22.10 7.40 4.46
N ALA A 216 -22.48 8.29 5.37
CA ALA A 216 -22.86 9.66 5.04
C ALA A 216 -21.62 10.49 4.69
N ASP A 217 -20.56 10.38 5.47
CA ASP A 217 -19.27 11.06 5.20
C ASP A 217 -18.71 10.67 3.82
N MET A 218 -18.80 9.40 3.44
CA MET A 218 -18.31 8.93 2.13
C MET A 218 -19.14 9.40 0.92
N LYS A 219 -20.22 10.17 1.11
CA LYS A 219 -21.07 10.73 0.03
C LYS A 219 -20.87 12.22 -0.21
N VAL A 220 -20.09 12.89 0.64
CA VAL A 220 -19.71 14.31 0.49
C VAL A 220 -18.81 14.47 -0.72
#